data_AF-A0AAN9YMI9-F1
#
_entry.id   AF-A0AAN9YMI9-F1
#
_cell.length_a   1.000
_cell.length_b   1.000
_cell.length_c   1.000
_cell.angle_alpha   90.00
_cell.angle_beta   90.00
_cell.angle_gamma   90.00
#
_symmetry.space_group_name_H-M   'P 1'
#
loop_
_entity.id
_entity.type
_entity.pdbx_description
1 polymer ?
#
loop_
_entity_poly.entity_id
_entity_poly.type
_entity_poly.pdbx_seq_one_letter_code
_entity_poly.pdbx_strand_id
1 'polypeptide(L)'
;MNQPYHGSSSGSELYDAPRATSKPDESNTANGQGKKEVVDAGLRSLDHYKRALPEWRYNLRQAMLPLVRWETPYLAYFQDTMRTPALDSYFAITANLGTHTFFMIGLPILFWCGFPTFGQALVHILAEGVFFTGFVKDMLSLPRPLSPPLQRITMSGSAALEYGFPSTHSTNAVSVAVYAVLCLRSADNTLAPSTKLGLELLGYFYAASILIGRLYCGMHGFLDVIIGSTMGAAISLIEFYYGGAFNAYLQTSNWSAPFLVFLVIIVLVRVHPEPADDCPCFDDSVAFAGVMIGLEVGLWHMGSESLMGPFPGLSWLKTIVRIISGVLIIVGWREIMKPTLLKSLPALFRIIERLGVSLPRRFFVPASEYKNIPNLLKLRTDNVLPTMSDLPNFVKTLRAPARGRSVSIGPQSAADAYEALAYRERRRRESIGSNGSVKSHPDLRGRFQVDGAAIPDDKDQQSAGKSSALADYELQMGQGGARVVITRPSPDLSSSNRSPSPGTPLGTPGIQEEAEDQETGETMVLTQHREDEMGEREMFSMLVKPRVRYDVEVVTKLVVYTGIAWLAVEGIPTLQELVGLGIRHLQVI
;
A
#
# COMPACT_ATOMS: atom_id res chain seq x y z
N MET A 1 24.70 -66.89 38.19
CA MET A 1 23.44 -67.29 38.85
C MET A 1 22.41 -66.23 38.50
N ASN A 2 21.80 -66.36 37.33
CA ASN A 2 20.56 -67.12 37.09
C ASN A 2 19.35 -66.44 37.75
N GLN A 3 18.66 -65.59 36.96
CA GLN A 3 17.34 -65.86 36.34
C GLN A 3 16.27 -66.65 37.18
N PRO A 4 14.99 -66.70 36.76
CA PRO A 4 14.09 -65.72 36.10
C PRO A 4 12.60 -65.92 36.55
N TYR A 5 11.65 -65.30 35.83
CA TYR A 5 10.33 -65.80 35.32
C TYR A 5 9.27 -64.67 35.38
N HIS A 6 8.77 -64.08 34.28
CA HIS A 6 7.95 -64.54 33.13
C HIS A 6 6.43 -64.68 33.38
N GLY A 7 5.66 -63.98 32.54
CA GLY A 7 4.27 -64.28 32.11
C GLY A 7 3.24 -63.22 32.51
N SER A 8 2.30 -62.74 31.69
CA SER A 8 2.00 -62.92 30.26
C SER A 8 0.91 -61.91 29.83
N SER A 9 1.04 -61.39 28.61
CA SER A 9 0.03 -60.96 27.61
C SER A 9 -1.42 -60.58 27.98
N SER A 10 -1.84 -59.38 27.53
CA SER A 10 -2.90 -59.05 26.54
C SER A 10 -3.38 -57.62 26.84
N GLY A 11 -3.45 -56.61 25.96
CA GLY A 11 -3.49 -56.53 24.51
C GLY A 11 -4.67 -55.59 24.15
N SER A 12 -4.39 -54.36 23.70
CA SER A 12 -5.14 -53.62 22.65
C SER A 12 -4.74 -52.14 22.59
N GLU A 13 -3.82 -51.85 21.67
CA GLU A 13 -3.72 -50.72 20.72
C GLU A 13 -4.49 -49.40 20.98
N LEU A 14 -3.77 -48.26 20.96
CA LEU A 14 -3.97 -47.23 19.93
C LEU A 14 -2.79 -46.22 19.86
N TYR A 15 -2.01 -46.35 18.79
CA TYR A 15 -1.20 -45.38 18.04
C TYR A 15 -0.35 -44.28 18.74
N ASP A 16 0.96 -44.53 18.68
CA ASP A 16 2.09 -43.59 18.65
C ASP A 16 2.10 -42.65 17.42
N ALA A 17 2.65 -41.44 17.61
CA ALA A 17 3.42 -40.74 16.58
C ALA A 17 4.58 -39.95 17.23
N PRO A 18 5.84 -40.37 17.05
CA PRO A 18 7.01 -39.67 17.60
C PRO A 18 7.48 -38.52 16.71
N ARG A 19 7.93 -37.44 17.36
CA ARG A 19 8.64 -36.30 16.76
C ARG A 19 9.86 -36.78 15.97
N ALA A 20 9.89 -36.52 14.67
CA ALA A 20 11.08 -36.63 13.84
C ALA A 20 11.66 -35.24 13.55
N THR A 21 12.83 -34.96 14.12
CA THR A 21 13.73 -33.88 13.73
C THR A 21 14.43 -34.26 12.42
N SER A 22 14.05 -33.65 11.29
CA SER A 22 14.80 -33.78 10.04
C SER A 22 15.82 -32.65 9.93
N LYS A 23 17.11 -33.00 10.03
CA LYS A 23 18.20 -32.22 9.43
C LYS A 23 17.97 -32.14 7.92
N PRO A 24 18.31 -31.03 7.23
CA PRO A 24 18.22 -30.98 5.79
C PRO A 24 19.40 -31.76 5.17
N ASP A 25 19.10 -32.62 4.20
CA ASP A 25 20.08 -33.34 3.40
C ASP A 25 20.95 -32.38 2.57
N GLU A 26 22.26 -32.43 2.82
CA GLU A 26 23.30 -31.88 1.94
C GLU A 26 23.58 -32.87 0.80
N SER A 27 22.73 -32.91 -0.22
CA SER A 27 23.11 -33.45 -1.52
C SER A 27 22.15 -32.99 -2.62
N ASN A 28 22.37 -31.77 -3.13
CA ASN A 28 22.04 -31.35 -4.51
C ASN A 28 22.49 -29.89 -4.73
N THR A 29 23.80 -29.66 -4.71
CA THR A 29 24.40 -28.40 -5.17
C THR A 29 24.87 -28.56 -6.63
N ALA A 30 23.92 -28.45 -7.57
CA ALA A 30 24.21 -28.17 -8.98
C ALA A 30 22.90 -27.88 -9.77
N ASN A 31 22.23 -26.76 -9.51
CA ASN A 31 21.57 -25.92 -10.53
C ASN A 31 20.80 -24.77 -9.89
N GLY A 32 21.04 -23.55 -10.39
CA GLY A 32 20.14 -22.40 -10.30
C GLY A 32 19.84 -21.88 -8.90
N GLN A 33 20.56 -20.84 -8.46
CA GLN A 33 20.02 -19.92 -7.45
C GLN A 33 18.78 -19.23 -8.01
N GLY A 34 17.60 -19.84 -7.79
CA GLY A 34 16.33 -19.18 -8.02
C GLY A 34 16.21 -18.00 -7.06
N LYS A 35 16.36 -16.78 -7.58
CA LYS A 35 15.92 -15.57 -6.88
C LYS A 35 14.45 -15.78 -6.53
N LYS A 36 14.09 -15.92 -5.24
CA LYS A 36 12.69 -15.94 -4.83
C LYS A 36 12.03 -14.65 -5.28
N GLU A 37 11.15 -14.75 -6.27
CA GLU A 37 10.42 -13.63 -6.84
C GLU A 37 9.46 -13.06 -5.80
N VAL A 38 9.42 -11.73 -5.73
CA VAL A 38 8.67 -11.01 -4.71
C VAL A 38 7.27 -10.74 -5.26
N VAL A 39 6.30 -11.56 -4.88
CA VAL A 39 4.89 -11.34 -5.24
C VAL A 39 4.20 -10.42 -4.22
N ASP A 40 3.38 -9.49 -4.70
CA ASP A 40 2.65 -8.51 -3.90
C ASP A 40 1.78 -9.14 -2.81
N ALA A 41 1.57 -8.34 -1.75
CA ALA A 41 0.59 -8.63 -0.73
C ALA A 41 -0.80 -8.78 -1.36
N GLY A 42 -1.45 -9.91 -1.11
CA GLY A 42 -2.79 -10.19 -1.63
C GLY A 42 -2.83 -10.88 -3.00
N LEU A 43 -1.70 -11.00 -3.73
CA LEU A 43 -1.68 -11.58 -5.10
C LEU A 43 -0.96 -12.93 -5.22
N ARG A 44 -0.45 -13.51 -4.13
CA ARG A 44 0.09 -14.89 -4.11
C ARG A 44 -0.94 -15.97 -4.51
N SER A 45 -0.48 -17.20 -4.74
CA SER A 45 -1.33 -18.32 -5.13
C SER A 45 -2.47 -18.57 -4.11
N LEU A 46 -3.60 -19.09 -4.58
CA LEU A 46 -4.74 -19.37 -3.70
C LEU A 46 -4.38 -20.39 -2.59
N ASP A 47 -3.48 -21.32 -2.88
CA ASP A 47 -2.96 -22.31 -1.92
C ASP A 47 -2.07 -21.68 -0.83
N HIS A 48 -1.45 -20.53 -1.09
CA HIS A 48 -0.75 -19.77 -0.06
C HIS A 48 -1.74 -19.28 0.99
N TYR A 49 -2.82 -18.61 0.58
CA TYR A 49 -3.82 -18.07 1.51
C TYR A 49 -4.62 -19.15 2.22
N LYS A 50 -4.93 -20.25 1.53
CA LYS A 50 -5.63 -21.40 2.14
C LYS A 50 -4.81 -22.04 3.28
N ARG A 51 -3.48 -22.04 3.17
CA ARG A 51 -2.58 -22.57 4.21
C ARG A 51 -2.24 -21.54 5.28
N ALA A 52 -2.15 -20.26 4.92
CA ALA A 52 -1.72 -19.20 5.82
C ALA A 52 -2.84 -18.67 6.74
N LEU A 53 -4.10 -18.71 6.29
CA LEU A 53 -5.26 -18.13 6.99
C LEU A 53 -6.17 -19.20 7.59
N PRO A 54 -6.81 -18.92 8.75
CA PRO A 54 -7.93 -19.72 9.25
C PRO A 54 -9.08 -19.80 8.24
N GLU A 55 -9.83 -20.92 8.24
CA GLU A 55 -10.88 -21.19 7.26
C GLU A 55 -11.92 -20.06 7.15
N TRP A 56 -12.37 -19.52 8.28
CA TRP A 56 -13.35 -18.43 8.29
C TRP A 56 -12.82 -17.13 7.63
N ARG A 57 -11.53 -16.80 7.82
CA ARG A 57 -10.90 -15.63 7.18
C ARG A 57 -10.72 -15.88 5.69
N TYR A 58 -10.31 -17.09 5.32
CA TYR A 58 -10.17 -17.47 3.94
C TYR A 58 -11.51 -17.40 3.20
N ASN A 59 -12.59 -17.90 3.79
CA ASN A 59 -13.93 -17.84 3.19
C ASN A 59 -14.41 -16.40 3.00
N LEU A 60 -14.17 -15.53 3.97
CA LEU A 60 -14.49 -14.10 3.86
C LEU A 60 -13.69 -13.43 2.74
N ARG A 61 -12.40 -13.72 2.64
CA ARG A 61 -11.55 -13.27 1.52
C ARG A 61 -12.11 -13.76 0.18
N GLN A 62 -12.42 -15.04 0.04
CA GLN A 62 -12.96 -15.61 -1.20
C GLN A 62 -14.29 -14.98 -1.60
N ALA A 63 -15.15 -14.62 -0.64
CA ALA A 63 -16.40 -13.93 -0.92
C ALA A 63 -16.20 -12.51 -1.47
N MET A 64 -15.16 -11.79 -1.02
CA MET A 64 -14.91 -10.41 -1.43
C MET A 64 -14.02 -10.27 -2.67
N LEU A 65 -13.19 -11.27 -2.99
CA LEU A 65 -12.27 -11.23 -4.15
C LEU A 65 -12.96 -10.97 -5.51
N PRO A 66 -14.12 -11.58 -5.83
CA PRO A 66 -14.82 -11.33 -7.09
C PRO A 66 -15.22 -9.86 -7.25
N LEU A 67 -15.58 -9.20 -6.15
CA LEU A 67 -16.02 -7.81 -6.15
C LEU A 67 -14.86 -6.86 -6.52
N VAL A 68 -13.68 -7.07 -5.92
CA VAL A 68 -12.47 -6.29 -6.25
C VAL A 68 -12.09 -6.46 -7.72
N ARG A 69 -12.22 -7.67 -8.26
CA ARG A 69 -11.93 -7.96 -9.68
C ARG A 69 -12.95 -7.31 -10.62
N TRP A 70 -14.22 -7.32 -10.24
CA TRP A 70 -15.30 -6.72 -11.03
C TRP A 70 -15.16 -5.20 -11.15
N GLU A 71 -14.63 -4.51 -10.14
CA GLU A 71 -14.44 -3.06 -10.18
C GLU A 71 -13.28 -2.62 -11.11
N THR A 72 -12.28 -3.49 -11.31
CA THR A 72 -11.03 -3.18 -12.03
C THR A 72 -11.23 -2.61 -13.46
N PRO A 73 -12.06 -3.19 -14.35
CA PRO A 73 -12.27 -2.62 -15.69
C PRO A 73 -12.92 -1.23 -15.68
N TYR A 74 -13.85 -0.97 -14.76
CA TYR A 74 -14.49 0.35 -14.63
C TYR A 74 -13.52 1.40 -14.12
N LEU A 75 -12.63 1.02 -13.19
CA LEU A 75 -11.53 1.88 -12.73
C LEU A 75 -10.57 2.20 -13.88
N ALA A 76 -10.24 1.21 -14.71
CA ALA A 76 -9.35 1.41 -15.86
C ALA A 76 -9.97 2.38 -16.88
N TYR A 77 -11.25 2.21 -17.18
CA TYR A 77 -11.99 3.14 -18.03
C TYR A 77 -12.01 4.57 -17.48
N PHE A 78 -12.25 4.72 -16.16
CA PHE A 78 -12.21 6.01 -15.49
C PHE A 78 -10.83 6.66 -15.58
N GLN A 79 -9.77 5.88 -15.30
CA GLN A 79 -8.40 6.35 -15.35
C GLN A 79 -8.03 6.79 -16.78
N ASP A 80 -8.29 5.97 -17.79
CA ASP A 80 -7.98 6.26 -19.20
C ASP A 80 -8.69 7.53 -19.70
N THR A 81 -9.94 7.76 -19.26
CA THR A 81 -10.73 8.93 -19.66
C THR A 81 -10.24 10.23 -19.01
N MET A 82 -9.83 10.18 -17.74
CA MET A 82 -9.53 11.38 -16.95
C MET A 82 -8.05 11.77 -16.97
N ARG A 83 -7.17 10.88 -17.45
CA ARG A 83 -5.74 11.03 -17.21
C ARG A 83 -5.13 12.21 -17.94
N THR A 84 -4.43 13.06 -17.20
CA THR A 84 -3.56 14.11 -17.76
C THR A 84 -2.29 14.27 -16.93
N PRO A 85 -1.15 14.70 -17.51
CA PRO A 85 0.09 14.88 -16.76
C PRO A 85 -0.02 15.86 -15.57
N ALA A 86 -0.92 16.86 -15.69
CA ALA A 86 -1.19 17.81 -14.61
C ALA A 86 -1.92 17.14 -13.44
N LEU A 87 -2.95 16.34 -13.72
CA LEU A 87 -3.68 15.60 -12.70
C LEU A 87 -2.84 14.47 -12.09
N ASP A 88 -1.99 13.80 -12.87
CA ASP A 88 -1.01 12.81 -12.38
C ASP A 88 -0.13 13.43 -11.28
N SER A 89 0.39 14.64 -11.54
CA SER A 89 1.22 15.36 -10.59
C SER A 89 0.43 15.83 -9.37
N TYR A 90 -0.77 16.38 -9.58
CA TYR A 90 -1.63 16.86 -8.50
C TYR A 90 -1.99 15.73 -7.52
N PHE A 91 -2.55 14.62 -8.02
CA PHE A 91 -2.99 13.52 -7.18
C PHE A 91 -1.82 12.76 -6.53
N ALA A 92 -0.67 12.66 -7.20
CA ALA A 92 0.54 12.11 -6.60
C ALA A 92 1.05 12.97 -5.43
N ILE A 93 0.99 14.31 -5.57
CA ILE A 93 1.40 15.23 -4.50
C ILE A 93 0.41 15.22 -3.35
N THR A 94 -0.91 15.27 -3.62
CA THR A 94 -1.92 15.28 -2.57
C THR A 94 -1.98 13.98 -1.79
N ALA A 95 -1.60 12.84 -2.41
CA ALA A 95 -1.43 11.58 -1.69
C ALA A 95 -0.40 11.66 -0.54
N ASN A 96 0.57 12.57 -0.61
CA ASN A 96 1.55 12.77 0.46
C ASN A 96 0.92 13.34 1.75
N LEU A 97 -0.26 13.96 1.68
CA LEU A 97 -0.97 14.48 2.85
C LEU A 97 -1.45 13.38 3.80
N GLY A 98 -1.49 12.12 3.36
CA GLY A 98 -1.79 10.98 4.23
C GLY A 98 -0.58 10.14 4.61
N THR A 99 0.64 10.67 4.48
CA THR A 99 1.87 9.96 4.85
C THR A 99 2.29 10.24 6.28
N HIS A 100 3.05 9.32 6.88
CA HIS A 100 3.66 9.51 8.20
C HIS A 100 4.47 10.81 8.32
N THR A 101 5.13 11.24 7.23
CA THR A 101 5.90 12.50 7.19
C THR A 101 5.02 13.71 7.44
N PHE A 102 3.87 13.75 6.75
CA PHE A 102 2.91 14.83 6.93
C PHE A 102 2.37 14.86 8.36
N PHE A 103 2.02 13.71 8.93
CA PHE A 103 1.50 13.65 10.30
C PHE A 103 2.54 14.06 11.35
N MET A 104 3.80 13.63 11.18
CA MET A 104 4.89 13.95 12.11
C MET A 104 5.21 15.45 12.16
N ILE A 105 5.01 16.19 11.07
CA ILE A 105 5.31 17.63 11.00
C ILE A 105 4.05 18.47 11.19
N GLY A 106 2.95 18.09 10.55
CA GLY A 106 1.71 18.85 10.48
C GLY A 106 0.89 18.85 11.78
N LEU A 107 0.76 17.70 12.45
CA LEU A 107 -0.05 17.60 13.67
C LEU A 107 0.54 18.41 14.84
N PRO A 108 1.86 18.36 15.13
CA PRO A 108 2.47 19.17 16.18
C PRO A 108 2.25 20.68 16.04
N ILE A 109 2.18 21.19 14.80
CA ILE A 109 1.98 22.62 14.54
C ILE A 109 0.65 23.12 15.14
N LEU A 110 -0.38 22.28 15.21
CA LEU A 110 -1.67 22.64 15.80
C LEU A 110 -1.53 22.97 17.29
N PHE A 111 -0.70 22.22 18.02
CA PHE A 111 -0.43 22.47 19.43
C PHE A 111 0.38 23.77 19.61
N TRP A 112 1.39 24.01 18.76
CA TRP A 112 2.25 25.19 18.89
C TRP A 112 1.58 26.51 18.48
N CYS A 113 0.57 26.42 17.62
CA CYS A 113 -0.24 27.54 17.13
C CYS A 113 -1.49 27.83 17.97
N GLY A 114 -1.73 27.10 19.06
CA GLY A 114 -2.86 27.36 19.96
C GLY A 114 -4.18 26.71 19.55
N PHE A 115 -4.12 25.59 18.83
CA PHE A 115 -5.28 24.74 18.56
C PHE A 115 -5.12 23.33 19.19
N PRO A 116 -4.80 23.22 20.50
CA PRO A 116 -4.51 21.93 21.12
C PRO A 116 -5.73 21.00 21.18
N THR A 117 -6.94 21.51 21.44
CA THR A 117 -8.18 20.69 21.46
C THR A 117 -8.49 20.09 20.08
N PHE A 118 -8.36 20.91 19.02
CA PHE A 118 -8.53 20.42 17.65
C PHE A 118 -7.39 19.48 17.25
N GLY A 119 -6.15 19.79 17.65
CA GLY A 119 -4.98 18.95 17.42
C GLY A 119 -5.08 17.58 18.09
N GLN A 120 -5.52 17.52 19.35
CA GLN A 120 -5.77 16.26 20.09
C GLN A 120 -6.78 15.39 19.34
N ALA A 121 -7.94 15.97 19.00
CA ALA A 121 -8.98 15.23 18.27
C ALA A 121 -8.51 14.75 16.89
N LEU A 122 -7.73 15.57 16.16
CA LEU A 122 -7.13 15.14 14.90
C LEU A 122 -6.15 13.98 15.09
N VAL A 123 -5.35 13.97 16.16
CA VAL A 123 -4.46 12.84 16.45
C VAL A 123 -5.28 11.59 16.77
N HIS A 124 -6.34 11.68 17.58
CA HIS A 124 -7.22 10.55 17.90
C HIS A 124 -7.83 9.93 16.65
N ILE A 125 -8.54 10.72 15.83
CA ILE A 125 -9.24 10.20 14.66
C ILE A 125 -8.28 9.63 13.59
N LEU A 126 -7.07 10.18 13.48
CA LEU A 126 -6.06 9.67 12.55
C LEU A 126 -5.40 8.39 13.09
N ALA A 127 -5.10 8.34 14.39
CA ALA A 127 -4.55 7.14 15.03
C ALA A 127 -5.52 5.97 14.96
N GLU A 128 -6.79 6.20 15.31
CA GLU A 128 -7.86 5.21 15.18
C GLU A 128 -8.09 4.81 13.72
N GLY A 129 -8.10 5.78 12.79
CA GLY A 129 -8.25 5.52 11.36
C GLY A 129 -7.15 4.60 10.82
N VAL A 130 -5.89 4.86 11.16
CA VAL A 130 -4.76 4.02 10.73
C VAL A 130 -4.80 2.66 11.41
N PHE A 131 -5.09 2.59 12.71
CA PHE A 131 -5.18 1.33 13.44
C PHE A 131 -6.29 0.42 12.91
N PHE A 132 -7.53 0.92 12.80
CA PHE A 132 -8.65 0.09 12.38
C PHE A 132 -8.55 -0.30 10.91
N THR A 133 -8.07 0.59 10.04
CA THR A 133 -7.85 0.20 8.64
C THR A 133 -6.71 -0.80 8.50
N GLY A 134 -5.61 -0.65 9.25
CA GLY A 134 -4.51 -1.62 9.32
C GLY A 134 -4.97 -2.98 9.84
N PHE A 135 -5.82 -2.99 10.87
CA PHE A 135 -6.43 -4.20 11.41
C PHE A 135 -7.25 -4.93 10.34
N VAL A 136 -8.14 -4.22 9.63
CA VAL A 136 -8.99 -4.82 8.60
C VAL A 136 -8.17 -5.27 7.39
N LYS A 137 -7.15 -4.49 7.00
CA LYS A 137 -6.20 -4.85 5.94
C LYS A 137 -5.53 -6.18 6.22
N ASP A 138 -4.93 -6.35 7.41
CA ASP A 138 -4.27 -7.61 7.77
C ASP A 138 -5.27 -8.76 7.97
N MET A 139 -6.50 -8.46 8.43
CA MET A 139 -7.55 -9.46 8.61
C MET A 139 -8.04 -10.07 7.29
N LEU A 140 -8.23 -9.26 6.25
CA LEU A 140 -8.82 -9.68 4.97
C LEU A 140 -7.77 -9.94 3.88
N SER A 141 -6.63 -9.27 3.98
CA SER A 141 -5.47 -9.39 3.09
C SER A 141 -5.79 -9.12 1.61
N LEU A 142 -6.86 -8.41 1.28
CA LEU A 142 -7.33 -8.28 -0.10
C LEU A 142 -6.33 -7.50 -0.98
N PRO A 143 -6.12 -7.95 -2.24
CA PRO A 143 -5.19 -7.30 -3.15
C PRO A 143 -5.70 -5.92 -3.59
N ARG A 144 -4.78 -5.09 -4.07
CA ARG A 144 -5.13 -3.89 -4.84
C ARG A 144 -5.71 -4.27 -6.22
N PRO A 145 -6.38 -3.34 -6.91
CA PRO A 145 -6.75 -3.51 -8.31
C PRO A 145 -5.54 -3.90 -9.19
N LEU A 146 -5.80 -4.72 -10.22
CA LEU A 146 -4.77 -5.21 -11.13
C LEU A 146 -4.26 -4.09 -12.05
N SER A 147 -2.96 -4.11 -12.34
CA SER A 147 -2.27 -3.13 -13.18
C SER A 147 -1.25 -3.88 -14.04
N PRO A 148 -1.48 -4.12 -15.35
CA PRO A 148 -2.58 -3.63 -16.20
C PRO A 148 -3.97 -4.23 -15.88
N PRO A 149 -5.08 -3.63 -16.37
CA PRO A 149 -5.18 -2.48 -17.29
C PRO A 149 -4.94 -1.11 -16.64
N LEU A 150 -5.00 -1.01 -15.32
CA LEU A 150 -4.68 0.22 -14.60
C LEU A 150 -3.18 0.54 -14.66
N GLN A 151 -2.83 1.80 -14.42
CA GLN A 151 -1.47 2.25 -14.18
C GLN A 151 -1.37 2.79 -12.76
N ARG A 152 -0.46 2.23 -11.96
CA ARG A 152 -0.21 2.73 -10.61
C ARG A 152 0.58 4.04 -10.68
N ILE A 153 0.05 5.06 -10.04
CA ILE A 153 0.65 6.39 -9.93
C ILE A 153 1.01 6.63 -8.47
N THR A 154 2.29 6.67 -8.15
CA THR A 154 2.74 6.89 -6.76
C THR A 154 4.07 7.63 -6.71
N MET A 155 4.29 8.36 -5.62
CA MET A 155 5.61 8.91 -5.26
C MET A 155 6.39 8.00 -4.30
N SER A 156 5.73 6.99 -3.71
CA SER A 156 6.37 6.00 -2.84
C SER A 156 6.16 4.59 -3.39
N GLY A 157 7.26 3.91 -3.70
CA GLY A 157 7.21 2.52 -4.15
C GLY A 157 6.86 1.52 -3.03
N SER A 158 6.88 1.94 -1.75
CA SER A 158 6.45 1.07 -0.64
C SER A 158 4.94 0.91 -0.54
N ALA A 159 4.15 1.84 -1.12
CA ALA A 159 2.69 1.78 -1.08
C ALA A 159 2.13 0.56 -1.82
N ALA A 160 2.85 0.03 -2.82
CA ALA A 160 2.46 -1.18 -3.55
C ALA A 160 2.60 -2.47 -2.72
N LEU A 161 3.32 -2.43 -1.59
CA LEU A 161 3.53 -3.59 -0.70
C LEU A 161 2.36 -3.80 0.28
N GLU A 162 1.40 -2.87 0.33
CA GLU A 162 0.25 -2.93 1.22
C GLU A 162 -1.00 -3.53 0.55
N TYR A 163 -1.83 -4.15 1.38
CA TYR A 163 -3.19 -4.55 1.00
C TYR A 163 -4.05 -3.34 0.57
N GLY A 164 -4.97 -3.59 -0.37
CA GLY A 164 -5.85 -2.57 -0.94
C GLY A 164 -7.01 -2.20 -0.02
N PHE A 165 -7.65 -3.18 0.58
CA PHE A 165 -8.89 -2.96 1.32
C PHE A 165 -8.68 -2.87 2.84
N PRO A 166 -9.25 -1.87 3.55
CA PRO A 166 -9.87 -0.63 3.06
C PRO A 166 -8.85 0.49 2.83
N SER A 167 -9.29 1.59 2.19
CA SER A 167 -8.43 2.76 1.94
C SER A 167 -8.19 3.59 3.21
N THR A 168 -6.98 3.51 3.77
CA THR A 168 -6.52 4.34 4.89
C THR A 168 -6.53 5.84 4.56
N HIS A 169 -6.11 6.23 3.36
CA HIS A 169 -6.14 7.64 2.95
C HIS A 169 -7.55 8.21 2.89
N SER A 170 -8.52 7.43 2.40
CA SER A 170 -9.93 7.85 2.36
C SER A 170 -10.50 7.96 3.77
N THR A 171 -10.18 6.99 4.65
CA THR A 171 -10.57 7.01 6.07
C THR A 171 -10.08 8.28 6.76
N ASN A 172 -8.79 8.60 6.61
CA ASN A 172 -8.17 9.76 7.24
C ASN A 172 -8.69 11.09 6.67
N ALA A 173 -8.87 11.18 5.35
CA ALA A 173 -9.36 12.42 4.74
C ALA A 173 -10.82 12.71 5.14
N VAL A 174 -11.66 11.68 5.17
CA VAL A 174 -13.08 11.83 5.57
C VAL A 174 -13.21 12.07 7.05
N SER A 175 -12.44 11.39 7.91
CA SER A 175 -12.50 11.65 9.35
C SER A 175 -12.14 13.10 9.69
N VAL A 176 -11.05 13.62 9.11
CA VAL A 176 -10.64 15.02 9.29
C VAL A 176 -11.69 16.00 8.76
N ALA A 177 -12.21 15.76 7.54
CA ALA A 177 -13.18 16.66 6.92
C ALA A 177 -14.52 16.68 7.67
N VAL A 178 -15.05 15.51 8.05
CA VAL A 178 -16.30 15.39 8.81
C VAL A 178 -16.14 16.06 10.17
N TYR A 179 -15.04 15.78 10.88
CA TYR A 179 -14.80 16.38 12.20
C TYR A 179 -14.71 17.90 12.12
N ALA A 180 -13.94 18.43 11.15
CA ALA A 180 -13.81 19.86 10.94
C ALA A 180 -15.17 20.52 10.62
N VAL A 181 -15.98 19.91 9.75
CA VAL A 181 -17.33 20.43 9.42
C VAL A 181 -18.24 20.40 10.65
N LEU A 182 -18.21 19.35 11.47
CA LEU A 182 -18.98 19.29 12.72
C LEU A 182 -18.55 20.39 13.70
N CYS A 183 -17.25 20.63 13.87
CA CYS A 183 -16.73 21.73 14.68
C CYS A 183 -17.14 23.11 14.13
N LEU A 184 -17.17 23.30 12.81
CA LEU A 184 -17.61 24.56 12.18
C LEU A 184 -19.11 24.84 12.39
N ARG A 185 -19.91 23.77 12.42
CA ARG A 185 -21.38 23.82 12.62
C ARG A 185 -21.80 23.80 14.09
N SER A 186 -20.87 23.56 15.00
CA SER A 186 -21.16 23.60 16.44
C SER A 186 -21.66 24.97 16.88
N ALA A 187 -22.58 24.99 17.85
CA ALA A 187 -23.18 26.22 18.37
C ALA A 187 -22.15 27.13 19.06
N ASP A 188 -21.07 26.55 19.58
CA ASP A 188 -19.99 27.26 20.28
C ASP A 188 -19.03 27.99 19.34
N ASN A 189 -19.17 27.79 18.02
CA ASN A 189 -18.27 28.39 17.04
C ASN A 189 -18.64 29.86 16.76
N THR A 190 -17.73 30.77 17.10
CA THR A 190 -17.90 32.23 16.96
C THR A 190 -17.43 32.80 15.62
N LEU A 191 -16.97 31.98 14.68
CA LEU A 191 -16.47 32.45 13.38
C LEU A 191 -17.59 33.07 12.52
N ALA A 192 -17.21 34.04 11.68
CA ALA A 192 -18.11 34.68 10.73
C ALA A 192 -18.74 33.65 9.77
N PRO A 193 -20.03 33.81 9.38
CA PRO A 193 -20.70 32.86 8.49
C PRO A 193 -19.99 32.63 7.14
N SER A 194 -19.38 33.68 6.57
CA SER A 194 -18.61 33.59 5.33
C SER A 194 -17.35 32.74 5.50
N THR A 195 -16.64 32.90 6.61
CA THR A 195 -15.46 32.10 6.96
C THR A 195 -15.85 30.64 7.20
N LYS A 196 -16.96 30.39 7.91
CA LYS A 196 -17.49 29.03 8.11
C LYS A 196 -17.77 28.35 6.77
N LEU A 197 -18.51 29.01 5.88
CA LEU A 197 -18.81 28.48 4.55
C LEU A 197 -17.54 28.19 3.75
N GLY A 198 -16.57 29.11 3.76
CA GLY A 198 -15.29 28.92 3.06
C GLY A 198 -14.50 27.71 3.57
N LEU A 199 -14.46 27.51 4.89
CA LEU A 199 -13.78 26.36 5.50
C LEU A 199 -14.54 25.05 5.28
N GLU A 200 -15.87 25.07 5.28
CA GLU A 200 -16.68 23.90 4.93
C GLU A 200 -16.43 23.47 3.48
N LEU A 201 -16.47 24.41 2.53
CA LEU A 201 -16.18 24.15 1.13
C LEU A 201 -14.76 23.60 0.93
N LEU A 202 -13.79 24.15 1.67
CA LEU A 202 -12.42 23.65 1.66
C LEU A 202 -12.34 22.20 2.21
N GLY A 203 -13.07 21.90 3.29
CA GLY A 203 -13.14 20.54 3.84
C GLY A 203 -13.75 19.53 2.87
N TYR A 204 -14.86 19.89 2.21
CA TYR A 204 -15.46 19.05 1.17
C TYR A 204 -14.54 18.85 -0.03
N PHE A 205 -13.88 19.92 -0.49
CA PHE A 205 -12.92 19.84 -1.58
C PHE A 205 -11.73 18.95 -1.22
N TYR A 206 -11.19 19.08 -0.01
CA TYR A 206 -10.11 18.24 0.51
C TYR A 206 -10.51 16.75 0.50
N ALA A 207 -11.66 16.41 1.08
CA ALA A 207 -12.15 15.02 1.09
C ALA A 207 -12.35 14.50 -0.33
N ALA A 208 -13.09 15.23 -1.17
CA ALA A 208 -13.37 14.82 -2.55
C ALA A 208 -12.07 14.63 -3.36
N SER A 209 -11.10 15.53 -3.22
CA SER A 209 -9.81 15.45 -3.90
C SER A 209 -9.04 14.19 -3.53
N ILE A 210 -8.96 13.83 -2.24
CA ILE A 210 -8.26 12.61 -1.81
C ILE A 210 -9.01 11.36 -2.28
N LEU A 211 -10.35 11.33 -2.16
CA LEU A 211 -11.16 10.18 -2.57
C LEU A 211 -10.99 9.89 -4.06
N ILE A 212 -11.16 10.92 -4.89
CA ILE A 212 -10.96 10.81 -6.35
C ILE A 212 -9.51 10.45 -6.65
N GLY A 213 -8.54 11.05 -5.95
CA GLY A 213 -7.12 10.75 -6.12
C GLY A 213 -6.77 9.28 -5.89
N ARG A 214 -7.40 8.61 -4.92
CA ARG A 214 -7.14 7.18 -4.65
C ARG A 214 -7.62 6.26 -5.76
N LEU A 215 -8.73 6.60 -6.41
CA LEU A 215 -9.25 5.91 -7.59
C LEU A 215 -8.40 6.25 -8.83
N TYR A 216 -8.10 7.53 -9.03
CA TYR A 216 -7.31 8.05 -10.15
C TYR A 216 -5.90 7.44 -10.19
N CYS A 217 -5.24 7.30 -9.04
CA CYS A 217 -3.90 6.72 -8.96
C CYS A 217 -3.86 5.19 -9.17
N GLY A 218 -5.01 4.53 -9.34
CA GLY A 218 -5.10 3.08 -9.55
C GLY A 218 -4.72 2.26 -8.32
N MET A 219 -4.72 2.87 -7.13
CA MET A 219 -4.25 2.24 -5.89
C MET A 219 -5.36 1.55 -5.11
N HIS A 220 -6.62 1.96 -5.29
CA HIS A 220 -7.77 1.43 -4.56
C HIS A 220 -8.99 1.28 -5.46
N GLY A 221 -9.85 0.31 -5.12
CA GLY A 221 -11.17 0.14 -5.71
C GLY A 221 -12.23 1.09 -5.14
N PHE A 222 -13.44 1.05 -5.70
CA PHE A 222 -14.57 1.84 -5.20
C PHE A 222 -14.97 1.38 -3.80
N LEU A 223 -15.04 0.07 -3.58
CA LEU A 223 -15.37 -0.50 -2.28
C LEU A 223 -14.35 -0.15 -1.19
N ASP A 224 -13.05 -0.13 -1.52
CA ASP A 224 -11.99 0.31 -0.60
C ASP A 224 -12.23 1.74 -0.11
N VAL A 225 -12.63 2.63 -1.02
CA VAL A 225 -12.88 4.06 -0.74
C VAL A 225 -14.18 4.24 0.02
N ILE A 226 -15.26 3.54 -0.36
CA ILE A 226 -16.57 3.63 0.33
C ILE A 226 -16.43 3.16 1.78
N ILE A 227 -15.90 1.95 1.99
CA ILE A 227 -15.76 1.41 3.34
C ILE A 227 -14.80 2.25 4.18
N GLY A 228 -13.66 2.66 3.61
CA GLY A 228 -12.75 3.57 4.30
C GLY A 228 -13.42 4.88 4.71
N SER A 229 -14.19 5.50 3.80
CA SER A 229 -14.93 6.73 4.08
C SER A 229 -15.98 6.55 5.17
N THR A 230 -16.71 5.43 5.17
CA THR A 230 -17.69 5.13 6.23
C THR A 230 -17.03 4.93 7.59
N MET A 231 -15.87 4.25 7.64
CA MET A 231 -15.09 4.11 8.87
C MET A 231 -14.60 5.48 9.36
N GLY A 232 -14.10 6.33 8.46
CA GLY A 232 -13.62 7.67 8.81
C GLY A 232 -14.73 8.55 9.38
N ALA A 233 -15.91 8.52 8.76
CA ALA A 233 -17.08 9.23 9.27
C ALA A 233 -17.52 8.71 10.65
N ALA A 234 -17.54 7.38 10.85
CA ALA A 234 -17.92 6.78 12.12
C ALA A 234 -16.96 7.18 13.25
N ILE A 235 -15.65 7.08 13.00
CA ILE A 235 -14.59 7.51 13.95
C ILE A 235 -14.76 8.99 14.31
N SER A 236 -14.97 9.85 13.30
CA SER A 236 -15.19 11.28 13.52
C SER A 236 -16.42 11.59 14.37
N LEU A 237 -17.52 10.86 14.17
CA LEU A 237 -18.73 11.01 14.99
C LEU A 237 -18.48 10.58 16.43
N ILE A 238 -17.77 9.47 16.64
CA ILE A 238 -17.41 9.00 17.99
C ILE A 238 -16.57 10.07 18.70
N GLU A 239 -15.53 10.59 18.06
CA GLU A 239 -14.67 11.62 18.65
C GLU A 239 -15.46 12.91 18.95
N PHE A 240 -16.32 13.36 18.04
CA PHE A 240 -17.09 14.59 18.23
C PHE A 240 -18.06 14.51 19.42
N TYR A 241 -18.73 13.38 19.62
CA TYR A 241 -19.71 13.22 20.70
C TYR A 241 -19.11 12.74 22.02
N TYR A 242 -18.09 11.89 21.99
CA TYR A 242 -17.52 11.25 23.19
C TYR A 242 -16.13 11.76 23.57
N GLY A 243 -15.38 12.39 22.67
CA GLY A 243 -14.01 12.86 22.90
C GLY A 243 -13.92 13.87 24.05
N GLY A 244 -14.90 14.79 24.16
CA GLY A 244 -14.97 15.75 25.28
C GLY A 244 -15.16 15.06 26.64
N ALA A 245 -16.04 14.06 26.71
CA ALA A 245 -16.27 13.30 27.94
C ALA A 245 -15.06 12.43 28.31
N PHE A 246 -14.41 11.84 27.32
CA PHE A 246 -13.18 11.07 27.48
C PHE A 246 -12.03 11.93 28.02
N ASN A 247 -11.82 13.13 27.44
CA ASN A 247 -10.82 14.07 27.92
C ASN A 247 -11.12 14.55 29.35
N ALA A 248 -12.38 14.85 29.66
CA ALA A 248 -12.78 15.22 31.01
C ALA A 248 -12.49 14.08 32.03
N TYR A 249 -12.74 12.83 31.65
CA TYR A 249 -12.42 11.67 32.48
C TYR A 249 -10.91 11.52 32.72
N LEU A 250 -10.09 11.67 31.67
CA LEU A 250 -8.63 11.64 31.79
C LEU A 250 -8.12 12.73 32.74
N GLN A 251 -8.58 13.97 32.56
CA GLN A 251 -8.13 15.13 33.33
C GLN A 251 -8.57 15.10 34.81
N THR A 252 -9.75 14.53 35.09
CA THR A 252 -10.25 14.40 36.48
C THR A 252 -9.68 13.19 37.22
N SER A 253 -9.12 12.23 36.50
CA SER A 253 -8.58 11.01 37.06
C SER A 253 -7.11 11.16 37.46
N ASN A 254 -6.71 10.41 38.48
CA ASN A 254 -5.30 10.20 38.80
C ASN A 254 -4.60 9.35 37.71
N TRP A 255 -3.35 8.94 37.96
CA TRP A 255 -2.54 8.12 37.04
C TRP A 255 -3.23 6.83 36.54
N SER A 256 -4.31 6.38 37.20
CA SER A 256 -5.11 5.23 36.80
C SER A 256 -5.70 5.33 35.39
N ALA A 257 -6.18 6.52 34.96
CA ALA A 257 -6.80 6.65 33.64
C ALA A 257 -5.77 6.58 32.50
N PRO A 258 -4.67 7.36 32.50
CA PRO A 258 -3.60 7.19 31.51
C PRO A 258 -3.01 5.77 31.51
N PHE A 259 -2.86 5.15 32.68
CA PHE A 259 -2.38 3.77 32.78
C PHE A 259 -3.37 2.76 32.15
N LEU A 260 -4.67 2.94 32.35
CA LEU A 260 -5.69 2.11 31.71
C LEU A 260 -5.65 2.27 30.19
N VAL A 261 -5.55 3.50 29.67
CA VAL A 261 -5.42 3.77 28.23
C VAL A 261 -4.17 3.09 27.67
N PHE A 262 -3.02 3.21 28.37
CA PHE A 262 -1.80 2.50 28.00
C PHE A 262 -2.02 0.99 27.91
N LEU A 263 -2.66 0.37 28.91
CA LEU A 263 -2.96 -1.07 28.88
C LEU A 263 -3.88 -1.46 27.73
N VAL A 264 -4.92 -0.68 27.45
CA VAL A 264 -5.84 -0.91 26.34
C VAL A 264 -5.08 -0.84 25.01
N ILE A 265 -4.21 0.15 24.82
CA ILE A 265 -3.37 0.26 23.61
C ILE A 265 -2.47 -0.97 23.45
N ILE A 266 -1.84 -1.45 24.52
CA ILE A 266 -1.02 -2.68 24.46
C ILE A 266 -1.85 -3.89 24.07
N VAL A 267 -3.07 -4.03 24.61
CA VAL A 267 -3.99 -5.12 24.22
C VAL A 267 -4.39 -5.00 22.75
N LEU A 268 -4.72 -3.82 22.27
CA LEU A 268 -5.08 -3.57 20.86
C LEU A 268 -3.94 -3.93 19.90
N VAL A 269 -2.72 -3.50 20.21
CA VAL A 269 -1.51 -3.87 19.46
C VAL A 269 -1.29 -5.38 19.46
N ARG A 270 -1.60 -6.05 20.58
CA ARG A 270 -1.42 -7.50 20.75
C ARG A 270 -2.46 -8.34 20.00
N VAL A 271 -3.69 -7.84 19.89
CA VAL A 271 -4.80 -8.49 19.18
C VAL A 271 -4.75 -8.20 17.67
N HIS A 272 -3.93 -7.24 17.22
CA HIS A 272 -3.75 -6.92 15.81
C HIS A 272 -3.42 -8.18 14.98
N PRO A 273 -4.23 -8.51 13.94
CA PRO A 273 -4.10 -9.73 13.16
C PRO A 273 -2.69 -9.95 12.63
N GLU A 274 -2.25 -11.22 12.63
CA GLU A 274 -1.06 -11.62 11.88
C GLU A 274 -1.38 -11.58 10.38
N PRO A 275 -0.60 -10.85 9.57
CA PRO A 275 -0.86 -10.74 8.14
C PRO A 275 -0.48 -12.04 7.42
N ALA A 276 -1.10 -12.29 6.26
CA ALA A 276 -0.74 -13.42 5.39
C ALA A 276 0.58 -13.20 4.63
N ASP A 277 0.92 -11.93 4.39
CA ASP A 277 2.11 -11.46 3.69
C ASP A 277 2.81 -10.36 4.50
N ASP A 278 3.99 -9.93 4.05
CA ASP A 278 4.79 -8.90 4.74
C ASP A 278 4.22 -7.48 4.51
N CYS A 279 3.06 -7.15 5.12
CA CYS A 279 2.44 -5.80 5.06
C CYS A 279 3.03 -4.83 6.11
N PRO A 280 3.30 -3.54 5.79
CA PRO A 280 3.66 -2.50 6.77
C PRO A 280 2.52 -2.05 7.70
N CYS A 281 1.30 -2.58 7.52
CA CYS A 281 0.10 -2.28 8.30
C CYS A 281 0.31 -2.26 9.84
N PHE A 282 0.96 -3.30 10.38
CA PHE A 282 1.25 -3.39 11.81
C PHE A 282 2.27 -2.36 12.30
N ASP A 283 3.30 -2.11 11.48
CA ASP A 283 4.37 -1.15 11.78
C ASP A 283 3.81 0.27 11.98
N ASP A 284 2.84 0.64 11.13
CA ASP A 284 2.17 1.95 11.17
C ASP A 284 1.23 2.04 12.39
N SER A 285 0.50 0.97 12.68
CA SER A 285 -0.37 0.86 13.86
C SER A 285 0.40 1.05 15.16
N VAL A 286 1.61 0.48 15.29
CA VAL A 286 2.45 0.63 16.48
C VAL A 286 3.01 2.06 16.61
N ALA A 287 3.34 2.70 15.49
CA ALA A 287 3.77 4.09 15.51
C ALA A 287 2.67 5.01 16.08
N PHE A 288 1.42 4.86 15.60
CA PHE A 288 0.28 5.63 16.10
C PHE A 288 -0.12 5.26 17.53
N ALA A 289 0.00 3.99 17.92
CA ALA A 289 -0.15 3.59 19.33
C ALA A 289 0.84 4.34 20.24
N GLY A 290 2.09 4.51 19.79
CA GLY A 290 3.08 5.32 20.50
C GLY A 290 2.67 6.80 20.58
N VAL A 291 2.24 7.38 19.45
CA VAL A 291 1.74 8.76 19.42
C VAL A 291 0.61 8.96 20.44
N MET A 292 -0.37 8.06 20.49
CA MET A 292 -1.48 8.12 21.46
C MET A 292 -0.98 8.08 22.90
N ILE A 293 -0.09 7.15 23.25
CA ILE A 293 0.47 7.08 24.61
C ILE A 293 1.17 8.39 24.99
N GLY A 294 1.99 8.95 24.09
CA GLY A 294 2.73 10.18 24.36
C GLY A 294 1.83 11.41 24.46
N LEU A 295 0.79 11.48 23.63
CA LEU A 295 -0.23 12.52 23.65
C LEU A 295 -0.98 12.52 24.98
N GLU A 296 -1.51 11.38 25.39
CA GLU A 296 -2.35 11.27 26.60
C GLU A 296 -1.54 11.56 27.86
N VAL A 297 -0.31 11.04 27.95
CA VAL A 297 0.57 11.33 29.08
C VAL A 297 0.92 12.82 29.13
N GLY A 298 1.25 13.43 27.98
CA GLY A 298 1.61 14.86 27.93
C GLY A 298 0.44 15.77 28.30
N LEU A 299 -0.75 15.52 27.75
CA LEU A 299 -1.95 16.31 28.07
C LEU A 299 -2.42 16.12 29.50
N TRP A 300 -2.31 14.90 30.03
CA TRP A 300 -2.64 14.63 31.43
C TRP A 300 -1.69 15.34 32.40
N HIS A 301 -0.37 15.36 32.11
CA HIS A 301 0.61 16.09 32.95
C HIS A 301 0.41 17.59 32.96
N MET A 302 0.17 18.20 31.80
CA MET A 302 0.01 19.64 31.72
C MET A 302 -1.31 20.16 32.29
N GLY A 303 -2.31 19.27 32.43
CA GLY A 303 -3.63 19.65 32.89
C GLY A 303 -4.42 20.48 31.87
N SER A 304 -5.63 20.89 32.25
CA SER A 304 -6.55 21.66 31.41
C SER A 304 -6.04 23.03 30.96
N GLU A 305 -5.03 23.59 31.64
CA GLU A 305 -4.45 24.91 31.31
C GLU A 305 -3.72 24.92 29.95
N SER A 306 -3.22 23.76 29.50
CA SER A 306 -2.59 23.62 28.18
C SER A 306 -3.58 23.56 27.02
N LEU A 307 -4.88 23.42 27.29
CA LEU A 307 -5.93 23.34 26.26
C LEU A 307 -6.54 24.72 25.92
N MET A 308 -6.08 25.80 26.57
CA MET A 308 -6.61 27.14 26.33
C MET A 308 -6.09 27.72 25.00
N GLY A 309 -6.93 27.53 23.96
CA GLY A 309 -7.29 28.41 22.84
C GLY A 309 -6.23 29.23 22.07
N PRO A 310 -6.59 29.76 20.88
CA PRO A 310 -5.65 30.51 20.05
C PRO A 310 -5.14 31.75 20.79
N PHE A 311 -3.88 32.13 20.54
CA PHE A 311 -3.21 33.26 21.20
C PHE A 311 -3.33 34.53 20.34
N PRO A 312 -4.41 35.34 20.46
CA PRO A 312 -4.51 36.60 19.74
C PRO A 312 -3.41 37.54 20.23
N GLY A 313 -2.46 37.88 19.36
CA GLY A 313 -1.33 38.76 19.68
C GLY A 313 0.05 38.14 19.44
N LEU A 314 0.14 36.86 19.07
CA LEU A 314 1.41 36.27 18.67
C LEU A 314 1.85 36.83 17.30
N SER A 315 2.96 37.56 17.28
CA SER A 315 3.56 38.07 16.04
C SER A 315 3.88 36.93 15.06
N TRP A 316 3.60 37.13 13.77
CA TRP A 316 3.90 36.13 12.73
C TRP A 316 5.34 35.63 12.76
N LEU A 317 6.29 36.51 13.08
CA LEU A 317 7.69 36.12 13.20
C LEU A 317 7.90 35.12 14.35
N LYS A 318 7.30 35.37 15.52
CA LYS A 318 7.38 34.45 16.66
C LYS A 318 6.73 33.11 16.34
N THR A 319 5.59 33.10 15.64
CA THR A 319 4.92 31.87 15.19
C THR A 319 5.81 31.06 14.25
N ILE A 320 6.43 31.70 13.24
CA ILE A 320 7.34 31.03 12.31
C ILE A 320 8.55 30.44 13.05
N VAL A 321 9.16 31.20 13.95
CA VAL A 321 10.30 30.74 14.76
C VAL A 321 9.91 29.56 15.65
N ARG A 322 8.71 29.59 16.26
CA ARG A 322 8.17 28.47 17.06
C ARG A 322 7.99 27.21 16.21
N ILE A 323 7.42 27.34 15.01
CA ILE A 323 7.24 26.20 14.11
C ILE A 323 8.60 25.62 13.69
N ILE A 324 9.53 26.46 13.23
CA ILE A 324 10.85 26.00 12.76
C ILE A 324 11.61 25.34 13.92
N SER A 325 11.66 25.97 15.09
CA SER A 325 12.34 25.40 16.26
C SER A 325 11.72 24.08 16.71
N GLY A 326 10.38 23.98 16.74
CA GLY A 326 9.68 22.75 17.08
C GLY A 326 9.96 21.61 16.09
N VAL A 327 9.92 21.88 14.78
CA VAL A 327 10.24 20.88 13.76
C VAL A 327 11.69 20.41 13.89
N LEU A 328 12.64 21.31 14.13
CA LEU A 328 14.05 20.94 14.34
C LEU A 328 14.23 20.05 15.57
N ILE A 329 13.52 20.31 16.67
CA ILE A 329 13.58 19.49 17.88
C ILE A 329 12.99 18.10 17.62
N ILE A 330 11.83 17.99 16.96
CA ILE A 330 11.21 16.69 16.63
C ILE A 330 12.15 15.86 15.75
N VAL A 331 12.72 16.48 14.72
CA VAL A 331 13.67 15.78 13.84
C VAL A 331 14.93 15.39 14.60
N GLY A 332 15.48 16.28 15.43
CA GLY A 332 16.63 15.99 16.29
C GLY A 332 16.37 14.82 17.23
N TRP A 333 15.21 14.78 17.89
CA TRP A 333 14.78 13.67 18.75
C TRP A 333 14.79 12.36 17.97
N ARG A 334 14.16 12.34 16.80
CA ARG A 334 14.08 11.15 15.95
C ARG A 334 15.46 10.66 15.52
N GLU A 335 16.32 11.56 15.03
CA GLU A 335 17.66 11.23 14.54
C GLU A 335 18.61 10.77 15.66
N ILE A 336 18.36 11.15 16.92
CA ILE A 336 19.14 10.69 18.08
C ILE A 336 18.56 9.38 18.64
N MET A 337 17.25 9.32 18.88
CA MET A 337 16.61 8.20 19.57
C MET A 337 16.58 6.93 18.74
N LYS A 338 16.36 7.03 17.43
CA LYS A 338 16.32 5.86 16.56
C LYS A 338 17.64 5.07 16.53
N PRO A 339 18.81 5.66 16.22
CA PRO A 339 20.06 4.91 16.20
C PRO A 339 20.51 4.46 17.60
N THR A 340 20.20 5.22 18.65
CA THR A 340 20.52 4.83 20.03
C THR A 340 19.73 3.59 20.45
N LEU A 341 18.42 3.56 20.20
CA LEU A 341 17.55 2.42 20.50
C LEU A 341 17.91 1.19 19.66
N LEU A 342 18.15 1.34 18.36
CA LEU A 342 18.59 0.22 17.50
C LEU A 342 19.97 -0.33 17.90
N LYS A 343 20.77 0.43 18.66
CA LYS A 343 22.05 -0.02 19.21
C LYS A 343 21.88 -0.68 20.58
N SER A 344 20.98 -0.18 21.44
CA SER A 344 20.82 -0.65 22.82
C SER A 344 19.80 -1.77 22.98
N LEU A 345 18.67 -1.72 22.27
CA LEU A 345 17.56 -2.67 22.41
C LEU A 345 17.92 -4.13 22.08
N PRO A 346 18.77 -4.45 21.08
CA PRO A 346 19.12 -5.85 20.83
C PRO A 346 19.77 -6.54 22.03
N ALA A 347 20.53 -5.82 22.85
CA ALA A 347 21.10 -6.39 24.07
C ALA A 347 20.01 -6.71 25.10
N LEU A 348 19.04 -5.80 25.26
CA LEU A 348 17.91 -5.99 26.16
C LEU A 348 17.01 -7.15 25.71
N PHE A 349 16.69 -7.24 24.43
CA PHE A 349 15.83 -8.29 23.87
C PHE A 349 16.44 -9.68 24.02
N ARG A 350 17.76 -9.83 23.87
CA ARG A 350 18.45 -11.10 24.13
C ARG A 350 18.37 -11.53 25.59
N ILE A 351 18.29 -10.57 26.53
CA ILE A 351 18.07 -10.88 27.95
C ILE A 351 16.62 -11.33 28.15
N ILE A 352 15.66 -10.64 27.54
CA ILE A 352 14.22 -10.97 27.62
C ILE A 352 13.92 -12.35 26.99
N GLU A 353 14.53 -12.69 25.85
CA GLU A 353 14.42 -14.01 25.24
C GLU A 353 14.94 -15.12 26.15
N ARG A 354 16.06 -14.89 26.86
CA ARG A 354 16.56 -15.85 27.86
C ARG A 354 15.59 -16.06 29.02
N LEU A 355 14.76 -15.05 29.31
CA LEU A 355 13.70 -15.11 30.33
C LEU A 355 12.40 -15.75 29.81
N GLY A 356 12.33 -16.13 28.53
CA GLY A 356 11.18 -16.83 27.95
C GLY A 356 9.94 -15.97 27.71
N VAL A 357 10.06 -14.64 27.74
CA VAL A 357 8.94 -13.69 27.57
C VAL A 357 8.93 -13.07 26.16
N SER A 358 9.61 -13.67 25.19
CA SER A 358 9.58 -13.17 23.82
C SER A 358 8.25 -13.51 23.15
N LEU A 359 7.69 -12.54 22.43
CA LEU A 359 6.47 -12.70 21.63
C LEU A 359 6.88 -12.68 20.15
N PRO A 360 7.27 -13.83 19.56
CA PRO A 360 7.65 -13.87 18.16
C PRO A 360 6.43 -13.55 17.29
N ARG A 361 6.62 -12.64 16.33
CA ARG A 361 5.62 -12.28 15.32
C ARG A 361 6.12 -12.70 13.94
N ARG A 362 5.23 -13.20 13.08
CA ARG A 362 5.57 -13.55 11.70
C ARG A 362 6.19 -12.36 10.97
N PHE A 363 7.18 -12.62 10.12
CA PHE A 363 7.93 -11.65 9.32
C PHE A 363 8.85 -10.70 10.10
N PHE A 364 9.01 -10.89 11.42
CA PHE A 364 10.02 -10.19 12.23
C PHE A 364 11.13 -11.15 12.63
N VAL A 365 12.37 -10.77 12.34
CA VAL A 365 13.55 -11.51 12.77
C VAL A 365 13.79 -11.24 14.26
N PRO A 366 13.89 -12.29 15.09
CA PRO A 366 14.10 -12.15 16.53
C PRO A 366 15.54 -11.74 16.87
N ALA A 367 15.73 -11.04 17.99
CA ALA A 367 17.03 -10.52 18.46
C ALA A 367 18.13 -11.58 18.67
N SER A 368 17.74 -12.84 18.81
CA SER A 368 18.63 -14.01 18.87
C SER A 368 19.31 -14.33 17.53
N GLU A 369 18.68 -14.01 16.40
CA GLU A 369 19.12 -14.41 15.07
C GLU A 369 20.07 -13.39 14.39
N TYR A 370 20.22 -12.18 14.95
CA TYR A 370 21.10 -11.15 14.39
C TYR A 370 22.04 -10.54 15.43
N LYS A 371 23.31 -10.36 15.06
CA LYS A 371 24.32 -9.71 15.92
C LYS A 371 24.25 -8.19 15.87
N ASN A 372 24.22 -7.62 14.66
CA ASN A 372 24.15 -6.19 14.40
C ASN A 372 23.16 -5.94 13.26
N ILE A 373 22.35 -4.89 13.40
CA ILE A 373 21.51 -4.41 12.29
C ILE A 373 22.44 -3.73 11.27
N PRO A 374 22.48 -4.18 10.01
CA PRO A 374 23.35 -3.60 8.98
C PRO A 374 23.15 -2.09 8.86
N ASN A 375 24.24 -1.33 8.72
CA ASN A 375 24.16 0.14 8.63
C ASN A 375 23.33 0.63 7.43
N LEU A 376 23.25 -0.18 6.36
CA LEU A 376 22.41 0.10 5.19
C LEU A 376 20.91 -0.05 5.48
N LEU A 377 20.53 -0.92 6.43
CA LEU A 377 19.16 -1.06 6.92
C LEU A 377 18.79 0.12 7.85
N LYS A 378 19.74 0.63 8.65
CA LYS A 378 19.52 1.85 9.46
C LYS A 378 19.13 3.05 8.59
N LEU A 379 19.75 3.19 7.41
CA LEU A 379 19.49 4.28 6.46
C LEU A 379 18.20 4.09 5.63
N ARG A 380 17.79 2.85 5.36
CA ARG A 380 16.63 2.51 4.50
C ARG A 380 15.37 2.08 5.26
N THR A 381 15.40 2.17 6.59
CA THR A 381 14.23 1.88 7.45
C THR A 381 13.03 2.79 7.14
N ASP A 382 13.25 3.88 6.40
CA ASP A 382 12.24 4.87 6.08
C ASP A 382 12.08 5.07 4.57
N ASN A 383 11.53 4.10 3.85
CA ASN A 383 11.07 4.32 2.48
C ASN A 383 9.88 5.32 2.39
N VAL A 384 9.47 5.91 3.52
CA VAL A 384 8.30 6.79 3.66
C VAL A 384 8.65 8.15 4.29
N LEU A 385 9.78 8.28 5.01
CA LEU A 385 10.23 9.55 5.58
C LEU A 385 11.54 9.96 4.88
N PRO A 386 11.59 11.12 4.20
CA PRO A 386 12.86 11.62 3.68
C PRO A 386 13.85 11.76 4.84
N THR A 387 15.08 11.25 4.66
CA THR A 387 16.18 11.54 5.59
C THR A 387 16.43 13.06 5.54
N MET A 388 17.09 13.66 6.53
CA MET A 388 17.40 15.11 6.51
C MET A 388 18.13 15.58 5.23
N SER A 389 18.78 14.66 4.50
CA SER A 389 19.35 14.88 3.17
C SER A 389 18.33 15.02 2.02
N ASP A 390 17.11 14.51 2.19
CA ASP A 390 16.04 14.48 1.18
C ASP A 390 14.96 15.56 1.41
N LEU A 391 14.98 16.23 2.57
CA LEU A 391 14.12 17.40 2.85
C LEU A 391 14.27 18.51 1.78
N PRO A 392 15.48 18.84 1.26
CA PRO A 392 15.63 19.78 0.15
C PRO A 392 14.95 19.29 -1.13
N ASN A 393 14.88 17.97 -1.36
CA ASN A 393 14.24 17.39 -2.54
C ASN A 393 12.71 17.43 -2.42
N PHE A 394 12.17 17.21 -1.22
CA PHE A 394 10.74 17.40 -0.92
C PHE A 394 10.32 18.87 -1.12
N VAL A 395 11.08 19.82 -0.58
CA VAL A 395 10.84 21.26 -0.74
C VAL A 395 11.04 21.71 -2.20
N LYS A 396 12.02 21.16 -2.93
CA LYS A 396 12.19 21.39 -4.37
C LYS A 396 11.02 20.85 -5.19
N THR A 397 10.48 19.68 -4.82
CA THR A 397 9.30 19.07 -5.47
C THR A 397 8.06 19.93 -5.27
N LEU A 398 7.92 20.57 -4.09
CA LEU A 398 6.85 21.54 -3.81
C LEU A 398 7.05 22.89 -4.51
N ARG A 399 8.30 23.37 -4.65
CA ARG A 399 8.61 24.71 -5.18
C ARG A 399 8.74 24.75 -6.72
N ALA A 400 9.11 23.64 -7.34
CA ALA A 400 9.18 23.48 -8.78
C ALA A 400 8.88 22.02 -9.12
N PRO A 401 7.65 21.69 -9.59
CA PRO A 401 7.35 20.37 -10.11
C PRO A 401 8.14 20.18 -11.41
N ALA A 402 9.40 19.76 -11.29
CA ALA A 402 10.25 19.52 -12.43
C ALA A 402 9.64 18.37 -13.25
N ARG A 403 9.37 18.67 -14.53
CA ARG A 403 8.90 17.79 -15.58
C ARG A 403 9.58 16.40 -15.49
N GLY A 404 8.85 15.41 -14.94
CA GLY A 404 9.01 14.00 -15.32
C GLY A 404 9.82 13.04 -14.43
N ARG A 405 10.22 13.35 -13.18
CA ARG A 405 11.07 12.40 -12.41
C ARG A 405 10.63 12.01 -11.00
N SER A 406 9.53 12.56 -10.49
CA SER A 406 9.09 12.27 -9.11
C SER A 406 7.84 11.38 -9.03
N VAL A 407 7.06 11.30 -10.11
CA VAL A 407 5.86 10.46 -10.21
C VAL A 407 6.22 9.17 -10.92
N SER A 408 6.19 8.05 -10.21
CA SER A 408 6.35 6.73 -10.81
C SER A 408 5.02 6.31 -11.42
N ILE A 409 5.06 5.90 -12.70
CA ILE A 409 3.90 5.48 -13.49
C ILE A 409 4.26 4.15 -14.14
N GLY A 410 3.42 3.14 -13.92
CA GLY A 410 3.62 1.80 -14.49
C GLY A 410 3.74 0.72 -13.41
N PRO A 411 4.27 -0.48 -13.75
CA PRO A 411 4.35 -1.60 -12.82
C PRO A 411 5.14 -1.23 -11.56
N GLN A 412 4.47 -1.26 -10.41
CA GLN A 412 5.12 -0.97 -9.12
C GLN A 412 5.49 -2.24 -8.36
N SER A 413 5.18 -3.37 -8.95
CA SER A 413 5.07 -4.64 -8.26
C SER A 413 5.41 -5.79 -9.20
N ALA A 414 5.79 -6.96 -8.68
CA ALA A 414 6.15 -8.07 -9.58
C ALA A 414 4.92 -8.63 -10.27
N ALA A 415 3.78 -8.66 -9.57
CA ALA A 415 2.53 -9.09 -10.18
C ALA A 415 2.14 -8.16 -11.34
N ASP A 416 2.30 -6.85 -11.17
CA ASP A 416 2.08 -5.89 -12.25
C ASP A 416 3.06 -6.08 -13.41
N ALA A 417 4.32 -6.39 -13.11
CA ALA A 417 5.34 -6.61 -14.12
C ALA A 417 5.02 -7.86 -14.97
N TYR A 418 4.66 -8.98 -14.34
CA TYR A 418 4.23 -10.17 -15.07
C TYR A 418 2.97 -9.92 -15.90
N GLU A 419 1.98 -9.24 -15.34
CA GLU A 419 0.75 -8.91 -16.06
C GLU A 419 1.04 -7.97 -17.23
N ALA A 420 1.95 -7.00 -17.05
CA ALA A 420 2.40 -6.11 -18.13
C ALA A 420 3.14 -6.87 -19.24
N LEU A 421 3.96 -7.87 -18.91
CA LEU A 421 4.64 -8.71 -19.89
C LEU A 421 3.66 -9.62 -20.62
N ALA A 422 2.74 -10.26 -19.89
CA ALA A 422 1.68 -11.07 -20.47
C ALA A 422 0.78 -10.24 -21.41
N TYR A 423 0.45 -9.02 -21.01
CA TYR A 423 -0.30 -8.08 -21.82
C TYR A 423 0.44 -7.66 -23.09
N ARG A 424 1.74 -7.34 -22.99
CA ARG A 424 2.60 -7.03 -24.15
C ARG A 424 2.70 -8.20 -25.11
N GLU A 425 2.90 -9.41 -24.60
CA GLU A 425 2.98 -10.64 -25.39
C GLU A 425 1.66 -10.94 -26.10
N ARG A 426 0.52 -10.77 -25.41
CA ARG A 426 -0.80 -10.91 -26.02
C ARG A 426 -1.00 -9.92 -27.17
N ARG A 427 -0.68 -8.64 -26.97
CA ARG A 427 -0.74 -7.63 -28.04
C ARG A 427 0.17 -7.97 -29.21
N ARG A 428 1.37 -8.50 -28.94
CA ARG A 428 2.31 -8.95 -29.96
C ARG A 428 1.68 -10.06 -30.81
N ARG A 429 1.10 -11.08 -30.18
CA ARG A 429 0.38 -12.17 -30.86
C ARG A 429 -0.80 -11.68 -31.70
N GLU A 430 -1.59 -10.76 -31.15
CA GLU A 430 -2.73 -10.16 -31.86
C GLU A 430 -2.25 -9.35 -33.08
N SER A 431 -1.16 -8.59 -32.96
CA SER A 431 -0.57 -7.80 -34.07
C SER A 431 0.04 -8.66 -35.19
N ILE A 432 0.63 -9.81 -34.83
CA ILE A 432 1.15 -10.80 -35.78
C ILE A 432 -0.01 -11.53 -36.47
N GLY A 433 -1.06 -11.86 -35.70
CA GLY A 433 -2.28 -12.47 -36.21
C GLY A 433 -3.04 -11.56 -37.20
N SER A 434 -3.07 -10.24 -36.96
CA SER A 434 -3.69 -9.28 -37.89
C SER A 434 -2.90 -9.09 -39.19
N ASN A 435 -1.57 -9.20 -39.16
CA ASN A 435 -0.74 -9.13 -40.38
C ASN A 435 -0.78 -10.42 -41.22
N GLY A 436 -1.15 -11.56 -40.62
CA GLY A 436 -1.38 -12.82 -41.34
C GLY A 436 -2.67 -12.86 -42.18
N SER A 437 -3.61 -11.93 -41.95
CA SER A 437 -4.92 -11.91 -42.62
C SER A 437 -4.97 -11.07 -43.90
N VAL A 438 -3.85 -10.46 -44.34
CA VAL A 438 -3.83 -9.59 -45.54
C VAL A 438 -3.47 -10.35 -46.83
N LYS A 439 -3.22 -11.66 -46.77
CA LYS A 439 -3.01 -12.50 -47.98
C LYS A 439 -4.17 -13.46 -48.20
N SER A 440 -5.27 -12.95 -48.78
CA SER A 440 -6.05 -13.59 -49.87
C SER A 440 -7.47 -13.01 -49.94
N HIS A 441 -7.66 -12.02 -50.81
CA HIS A 441 -8.93 -11.88 -51.52
C HIS A 441 -8.59 -11.43 -52.94
N PRO A 442 -8.59 -12.32 -53.95
CA PRO A 442 -8.58 -11.88 -55.32
C PRO A 442 -9.99 -11.39 -55.68
N ASP A 443 -10.01 -10.22 -56.29
CA ASP A 443 -10.97 -9.72 -57.29
C ASP A 443 -12.44 -10.17 -57.22
N LEU A 444 -13.31 -9.20 -56.96
CA LEU A 444 -14.71 -9.21 -57.42
C LEU A 444 -15.12 -7.80 -57.86
N ARG A 445 -14.41 -7.30 -58.87
CA ARG A 445 -14.90 -6.24 -59.75
C ARG A 445 -15.77 -6.88 -60.83
N GLY A 446 -17.10 -6.75 -60.72
CA GLY A 446 -18.00 -6.90 -61.87
C GLY A 446 -19.38 -7.49 -61.58
N ARG A 447 -20.41 -6.75 -62.02
CA ARG A 447 -21.87 -7.07 -62.10
C ARG A 447 -22.61 -7.00 -60.76
N PHE A 448 -23.48 -6.03 -60.50
CA PHE A 448 -24.66 -5.68 -61.29
C PHE A 448 -25.11 -4.24 -60.95
N GLN A 449 -25.36 -3.48 -62.00
CA GLN A 449 -26.10 -2.22 -61.98
C GLN A 449 -27.57 -2.56 -62.25
N VAL A 450 -28.51 -1.89 -61.57
CA VAL A 450 -29.78 -1.32 -62.08
C VAL A 450 -30.75 -1.04 -60.90
N ASP A 451 -31.13 0.24 -60.84
CA ASP A 451 -32.34 0.91 -60.33
C ASP A 451 -32.72 0.98 -58.83
N GLY A 452 -32.95 2.21 -58.38
CA GLY A 452 -33.91 2.52 -57.30
C GLY A 452 -33.48 3.67 -56.38
N ALA A 453 -33.94 4.89 -56.68
CA ALA A 453 -33.69 6.12 -55.93
C ALA A 453 -34.19 6.11 -54.47
N ALA A 454 -33.42 6.75 -53.56
CA ALA A 454 -33.86 7.87 -52.71
C ALA A 454 -32.78 8.21 -51.66
N ILE A 455 -32.26 9.43 -51.74
CA ILE A 455 -31.55 10.12 -50.64
C ILE A 455 -32.62 10.89 -49.85
N PRO A 456 -32.55 10.87 -48.50
CA PRO A 456 -32.36 12.14 -47.81
C PRO A 456 -31.19 12.11 -46.82
N ASP A 457 -30.39 13.17 -46.88
CA ASP A 457 -29.55 13.69 -45.80
C ASP A 457 -30.36 13.82 -44.51
N ASP A 458 -29.79 13.48 -43.35
CA ASP A 458 -29.03 14.43 -42.51
C ASP A 458 -28.72 13.77 -41.14
N LYS A 459 -27.48 13.98 -40.67
CA LYS A 459 -26.99 13.92 -39.26
C LYS A 459 -27.40 12.74 -38.37
N ASP A 460 -26.44 11.84 -38.13
CA ASP A 460 -26.06 11.39 -36.77
C ASP A 460 -24.80 10.51 -36.83
N GLN A 461 -23.63 11.16 -36.92
CA GLN A 461 -22.33 10.54 -36.61
C GLN A 461 -21.72 11.31 -35.45
N GLN A 462 -22.03 10.91 -34.21
CA GLN A 462 -21.18 11.12 -33.03
C GLN A 462 -21.80 10.47 -31.77
N SER A 463 -21.79 9.13 -31.67
CA SER A 463 -22.02 8.47 -30.37
C SER A 463 -21.49 7.02 -30.24
N ALA A 464 -20.98 6.38 -31.29
CA ALA A 464 -20.59 4.96 -31.24
C ALA A 464 -19.12 4.67 -30.82
N GLY A 465 -18.40 5.63 -30.23
CA GLY A 465 -16.98 5.47 -29.86
C GLY A 465 -16.69 5.09 -28.41
N LYS A 466 -17.68 5.14 -27.51
CA LYS A 466 -17.45 4.94 -26.06
C LYS A 466 -17.78 3.54 -25.53
N SER A 467 -18.63 2.78 -26.22
CA SER A 467 -19.00 1.41 -25.81
C SER A 467 -17.90 0.38 -26.09
N SER A 468 -17.05 0.60 -27.10
CA SER A 468 -15.95 -0.31 -27.45
C SER A 468 -14.90 -0.39 -26.35
N ALA A 469 -14.44 0.75 -25.82
CA ALA A 469 -13.31 0.78 -24.88
C ALA A 469 -13.61 0.04 -23.57
N LEU A 470 -14.82 0.20 -23.00
CA LEU A 470 -15.21 -0.55 -21.79
C LEU A 470 -15.36 -2.05 -22.08
N ALA A 471 -15.97 -2.40 -23.22
CA ALA A 471 -16.07 -3.80 -23.64
C ALA A 471 -14.67 -4.43 -23.86
N ASP A 472 -13.71 -3.66 -24.36
CA ASP A 472 -12.32 -4.09 -24.54
C ASP A 472 -11.64 -4.36 -23.19
N TYR A 473 -11.87 -3.53 -22.16
CA TYR A 473 -11.38 -3.78 -20.80
C TYR A 473 -12.06 -4.99 -20.13
N GLU A 474 -13.37 -5.17 -20.33
CA GLU A 474 -14.10 -6.36 -19.85
C GLU A 474 -13.62 -7.65 -20.55
N LEU A 475 -13.33 -7.59 -21.85
CA LEU A 475 -12.74 -8.69 -22.63
C LEU A 475 -11.31 -9.01 -22.20
N GLN A 476 -10.52 -8.01 -21.78
CA GLN A 476 -9.16 -8.21 -21.26
C GLN A 476 -9.16 -8.98 -19.93
N MET A 477 -10.16 -8.77 -19.07
CA MET A 477 -10.26 -9.39 -17.74
C MET A 477 -10.89 -10.80 -17.77
N GLY A 478 -11.40 -11.24 -18.92
CA GLY A 478 -12.17 -12.47 -19.09
C GLY A 478 -13.58 -12.31 -18.54
N GLN A 479 -14.59 -12.57 -19.37
CA GLN A 479 -15.99 -12.56 -18.91
C GLN A 479 -16.15 -13.63 -17.84
N GLY A 480 -16.36 -13.22 -16.59
CA GLY A 480 -16.61 -14.06 -15.41
C GLY A 480 -17.98 -14.77 -15.44
N GLY A 481 -18.40 -15.26 -16.60
CA GLY A 481 -19.59 -16.09 -16.77
C GLY A 481 -19.18 -17.55 -16.91
N ALA A 482 -19.55 -18.37 -15.94
CA ALA A 482 -19.50 -19.83 -16.08
C ALA A 482 -20.36 -20.25 -17.28
N ARG A 483 -19.74 -20.44 -18.45
CA ARG A 483 -20.33 -21.16 -19.57
C ARG A 483 -19.44 -22.34 -19.89
N VAL A 484 -19.82 -23.48 -19.33
CA VAL A 484 -19.33 -24.80 -19.70
C VAL A 484 -19.64 -24.99 -21.19
N VAL A 485 -18.63 -24.81 -22.05
CA VAL A 485 -18.66 -25.30 -23.42
C VAL A 485 -17.90 -26.61 -23.43
N ILE A 486 -18.64 -27.71 -23.36
CA ILE A 486 -18.11 -29.05 -23.63
C ILE A 486 -17.92 -29.14 -25.14
N THR A 487 -16.69 -28.99 -25.62
CA THR A 487 -16.29 -29.46 -26.95
C THR A 487 -15.57 -30.79 -26.78
N ARG A 488 -16.23 -31.85 -27.27
CA ARG A 488 -15.74 -33.23 -27.27
C ARG A 488 -14.51 -33.37 -28.19
N PRO A 489 -13.51 -34.18 -27.83
CA PRO A 489 -12.41 -34.53 -28.73
C PRO A 489 -12.87 -35.59 -29.74
N SER A 490 -12.60 -35.36 -31.03
CA SER A 490 -12.70 -36.37 -32.08
C SER A 490 -11.37 -37.12 -32.24
N PRO A 491 -11.38 -38.42 -32.60
CA PRO A 491 -10.27 -39.33 -32.35
C PRO A 491 -9.21 -39.36 -33.46
N ASP A 492 -7.98 -39.64 -33.05
CA ASP A 492 -6.85 -40.05 -33.87
C ASP A 492 -7.13 -41.31 -34.70
N LEU A 493 -6.61 -41.35 -35.93
CA LEU A 493 -6.39 -42.58 -36.67
C LEU A 493 -4.90 -42.67 -37.09
N SER A 494 -4.25 -43.71 -36.58
CA SER A 494 -2.90 -44.16 -36.90
C SER A 494 -2.92 -45.26 -37.98
N SER A 495 -2.04 -45.20 -38.98
CA SER A 495 -1.42 -46.33 -39.72
C SER A 495 -0.58 -45.79 -40.88
N SER A 496 0.55 -46.31 -41.36
CA SER A 496 1.59 -47.25 -40.93
C SER A 496 2.58 -47.38 -42.11
N ASN A 497 3.90 -47.29 -41.84
CA ASN A 497 5.09 -47.79 -42.56
C ASN A 497 5.07 -48.18 -44.07
N ARG A 498 6.04 -47.65 -44.85
CA ARG A 498 7.11 -48.42 -45.58
C ARG A 498 8.03 -47.53 -46.47
N SER A 499 9.34 -47.77 -46.39
CA SER A 499 10.43 -47.42 -47.35
C SER A 499 10.80 -48.68 -48.19
N PRO A 500 11.65 -48.71 -49.27
CA PRO A 500 12.84 -47.88 -49.59
C PRO A 500 13.10 -47.51 -51.10
N SER A 501 14.24 -46.81 -51.34
CA SER A 501 14.94 -46.24 -52.54
C SER A 501 15.24 -47.21 -53.72
N PRO A 502 15.98 -46.91 -54.85
CA PRO A 502 16.85 -45.73 -55.22
C PRO A 502 16.83 -45.24 -56.72
N GLY A 503 17.55 -44.14 -57.04
CA GLY A 503 18.00 -43.82 -58.42
C GLY A 503 18.41 -42.36 -58.71
N THR A 504 19.68 -42.13 -59.04
CA THR A 504 20.33 -40.89 -59.57
C THR A 504 20.64 -41.08 -61.09
N PRO A 505 21.19 -40.11 -61.88
CA PRO A 505 21.27 -38.63 -61.81
C PRO A 505 20.85 -37.92 -63.14
N LEU A 506 20.81 -36.57 -63.17
CA LEU A 506 21.55 -35.68 -64.12
C LEU A 506 20.87 -34.28 -64.28
N GLY A 507 21.64 -33.20 -64.08
CA GLY A 507 21.37 -31.89 -64.69
C GLY A 507 21.23 -30.67 -63.75
N THR A 508 22.34 -30.06 -63.35
CA THR A 508 22.45 -28.61 -63.03
C THR A 508 22.75 -27.84 -64.35
N PRO A 509 22.52 -26.51 -64.50
CA PRO A 509 22.83 -25.47 -63.51
C PRO A 509 21.78 -24.35 -63.35
N GLY A 510 21.84 -23.67 -62.21
CA GLY A 510 21.11 -22.43 -61.95
C GLY A 510 21.23 -22.01 -60.49
N ILE A 511 22.41 -21.50 -60.12
CA ILE A 511 22.63 -20.81 -58.85
C ILE A 511 21.81 -19.50 -58.92
N GLN A 512 20.86 -19.33 -58.00
CA GLN A 512 20.42 -18.03 -57.53
C GLN A 512 20.27 -18.11 -56.02
N GLU A 513 21.00 -17.22 -55.36
CA GLU A 513 21.07 -17.03 -53.91
C GLU A 513 19.70 -16.69 -53.34
N GLU A 514 19.15 -17.58 -52.51
CA GLU A 514 18.15 -17.26 -51.49
C GLU A 514 18.78 -17.60 -50.13
N ALA A 515 19.70 -16.74 -49.66
CA ALA A 515 20.32 -16.89 -48.34
C ALA A 515 20.23 -15.62 -47.47
N GLU A 516 19.76 -14.48 -47.99
CA GLU A 516 19.82 -13.22 -47.23
C GLU A 516 18.53 -12.87 -46.43
N ASP A 517 17.39 -13.51 -46.72
CA ASP A 517 16.11 -13.20 -46.05
C ASP A 517 15.83 -14.04 -44.77
N GLN A 518 16.49 -15.19 -44.60
CA GLN A 518 16.34 -16.00 -43.38
C GLN A 518 17.30 -15.56 -42.27
N GLU A 519 18.55 -15.22 -42.59
CA GLU A 519 19.52 -14.72 -41.60
C GLU A 519 19.12 -13.36 -41.04
N THR A 520 18.53 -12.47 -41.85
CA THR A 520 18.05 -11.15 -41.38
C THR A 520 16.82 -11.28 -40.48
N GLY A 521 15.91 -12.22 -40.78
CA GLY A 521 14.76 -12.55 -39.94
C GLY A 521 15.17 -13.15 -38.58
N GLU A 522 16.07 -14.14 -38.58
CA GLU A 522 16.58 -14.74 -37.34
C GLU A 522 17.40 -13.73 -36.52
N THR A 523 18.22 -12.91 -37.16
CA THR A 523 19.04 -11.90 -36.47
C THR A 523 18.15 -10.80 -35.85
N MET A 524 17.09 -10.36 -36.54
CA MET A 524 16.10 -9.42 -35.96
C MET A 524 15.35 -10.04 -34.78
N VAL A 525 14.89 -11.29 -34.90
CA VAL A 525 14.17 -11.99 -33.82
C VAL A 525 15.06 -12.20 -32.60
N LEU A 526 16.33 -12.57 -32.80
CA LEU A 526 17.29 -12.79 -31.71
C LEU A 526 17.70 -11.46 -31.04
N THR A 527 17.82 -10.37 -31.82
CA THR A 527 18.09 -9.03 -31.30
C THR A 527 16.90 -8.50 -30.51
N GLN A 528 15.67 -8.68 -31.02
CA GLN A 528 14.44 -8.29 -30.33
C GLN A 528 14.22 -9.09 -29.05
N HIS A 529 14.48 -10.40 -29.04
CA HIS A 529 14.41 -11.23 -27.83
C HIS A 529 15.41 -10.76 -26.77
N ARG A 530 16.61 -10.33 -27.18
CA ARG A 530 17.64 -9.83 -26.28
C ARG A 530 17.30 -8.45 -25.72
N GLU A 531 16.73 -7.57 -26.53
CA GLU A 531 16.22 -6.26 -26.11
C GLU A 531 15.03 -6.41 -25.15
N ASP A 532 14.13 -7.36 -25.43
CA ASP A 532 12.99 -7.69 -24.57
C ASP A 532 13.46 -8.24 -23.21
N GLU A 533 14.41 -9.18 -23.19
CA GLU A 533 15.02 -9.68 -21.94
C GLU A 533 15.70 -8.57 -21.13
N MET A 534 16.35 -7.61 -21.80
CA MET A 534 16.95 -6.46 -21.12
C MET A 534 15.87 -5.54 -20.54
N GLY A 535 14.81 -5.25 -21.30
CA GLY A 535 13.68 -4.45 -20.84
C GLY A 535 12.92 -5.10 -19.68
N GLU A 536 12.79 -6.44 -19.68
CA GLU A 536 12.25 -7.22 -18.57
C GLU A 536 13.12 -7.08 -17.32
N ARG A 537 14.43 -7.30 -17.45
CA ARG A 537 15.39 -7.17 -16.35
C ARG A 537 15.40 -5.76 -15.78
N GLU A 538 15.31 -4.73 -16.62
CA GLU A 538 15.18 -3.34 -16.19
C GLU A 538 13.88 -3.12 -15.40
N MET A 539 12.73 -3.60 -15.90
CA MET A 539 11.44 -3.49 -15.22
C MET A 539 11.48 -4.14 -13.83
N PHE A 540 11.96 -5.38 -13.71
CA PHE A 540 12.06 -6.07 -12.41
C PHE A 540 13.11 -5.45 -11.47
N SER A 541 14.11 -4.73 -12.00
CA SER A 541 15.11 -4.03 -11.20
C SER A 541 14.58 -2.77 -10.51
N MET A 542 13.55 -2.14 -11.08
CA MET A 542 12.91 -0.94 -10.53
C MET A 542 11.93 -1.26 -9.38
N LEU A 543 11.53 -2.52 -9.24
CA LEU A 543 10.57 -2.95 -8.23
C LEU A 543 11.13 -2.87 -6.81
N VAL A 544 10.33 -2.30 -5.91
CA VAL A 544 10.67 -2.26 -4.47
C VAL A 544 10.44 -3.63 -3.86
N LYS A 545 11.47 -4.17 -3.19
CA LYS A 545 11.39 -5.45 -2.48
C LYS A 545 10.99 -5.25 -1.01
N PRO A 546 10.18 -6.14 -0.42
CA PRO A 546 9.97 -6.24 1.00
C PRO A 546 11.30 -6.30 1.73
N ARG A 547 11.41 -5.45 2.75
CA ARG A 547 12.61 -5.39 3.60
C ARG A 547 12.46 -6.40 4.73
N VAL A 548 13.58 -6.95 5.18
CA VAL A 548 13.62 -7.69 6.44
C VAL A 548 13.31 -6.73 7.59
N ARG A 549 12.40 -7.12 8.49
CA ARG A 549 12.06 -6.36 9.70
C ARG A 549 12.58 -7.06 10.94
N TYR A 550 12.96 -6.27 11.94
CA TYR A 550 13.47 -6.78 13.21
C TYR A 550 12.48 -6.47 14.32
N ASP A 551 12.33 -7.40 15.27
CA ASP A 551 11.49 -7.25 16.46
C ASP A 551 11.75 -5.94 17.24
N VAL A 552 13.01 -5.54 17.38
CA VAL A 552 13.41 -4.30 18.05
C VAL A 552 12.95 -3.04 17.33
N GLU A 553 12.62 -3.10 16.04
CA GLU A 553 12.07 -1.94 15.31
C GLU A 553 10.68 -1.57 15.83
N VAL A 554 9.90 -2.55 16.28
CA VAL A 554 8.55 -2.34 16.81
C VAL A 554 8.63 -1.47 18.07
N VAL A 555 9.47 -1.85 19.03
CA VAL A 555 9.68 -1.07 20.26
C VAL A 555 10.38 0.25 19.98
N THR A 556 11.33 0.28 19.04
CA THR A 556 11.98 1.53 18.62
C THR A 556 10.94 2.53 18.11
N LYS A 557 10.03 2.10 17.22
CA LYS A 557 8.94 2.95 16.72
C LYS A 557 8.07 3.42 17.87
N LEU A 558 7.59 2.51 18.71
CA LEU A 558 6.74 2.85 19.86
C LEU A 558 7.37 3.96 20.71
N VAL A 559 8.63 3.80 21.13
CA VAL A 559 9.34 4.78 21.98
C VAL A 559 9.59 6.10 21.26
N VAL A 560 10.06 6.06 20.00
CA VAL A 560 10.34 7.28 19.22
C VAL A 560 9.07 8.10 19.04
N TYR A 561 7.97 7.49 18.60
CA TYR A 561 6.72 8.19 18.34
C TYR A 561 5.99 8.63 19.61
N THR A 562 6.11 7.87 20.71
CA THR A 562 5.67 8.33 22.05
C THR A 562 6.40 9.61 22.44
N GLY A 563 7.73 9.63 22.29
CA GLY A 563 8.54 10.81 22.56
C GLY A 563 8.20 12.00 21.67
N ILE A 564 7.93 11.78 20.38
CA ILE A 564 7.54 12.86 19.45
C ILE A 564 6.23 13.52 19.91
N ALA A 565 5.21 12.73 20.25
CA ALA A 565 3.93 13.27 20.71
C ALA A 565 4.06 14.00 22.04
N TRP A 566 4.78 13.42 23.01
CA TRP A 566 5.05 14.05 24.30
C TRP A 566 5.84 15.36 24.15
N LEU A 567 6.88 15.38 23.31
CA LEU A 567 7.62 16.61 22.99
C LEU A 567 6.75 17.65 22.31
N ALA A 568 5.88 17.24 21.38
CA ALA A 568 5.01 18.17 20.65
C ALA A 568 4.07 18.93 21.59
N VAL A 569 3.53 18.23 22.59
CA VAL A 569 2.50 18.76 23.49
C VAL A 569 3.09 19.42 24.73
N GLU A 570 4.06 18.80 25.39
CA GLU A 570 4.59 19.26 26.67
C GLU A 570 6.00 19.83 26.56
N GLY A 571 6.94 19.04 26.03
CA GLY A 571 8.37 19.39 26.07
C GLY A 571 8.72 20.65 25.28
N ILE A 572 8.25 20.78 24.03
CA ILE A 572 8.55 21.90 23.15
C ILE A 572 7.87 23.19 23.63
N PRO A 573 6.57 23.20 23.97
CA PRO A 573 5.94 24.39 24.54
C PRO A 573 6.65 24.88 25.82
N THR A 574 7.01 23.96 26.72
CA THR A 574 7.76 24.30 27.94
C THR A 574 9.14 24.88 27.63
N LEU A 575 9.88 24.29 26.69
CA LEU A 575 11.18 24.83 26.27
C LEU A 575 11.05 26.22 25.63
N GLN A 576 10.02 26.41 24.79
CA GLN A 576 9.76 27.70 24.15
C GLN A 576 9.43 28.78 25.20
N GLU A 577 8.76 28.43 26.29
CA GLU A 577 8.56 29.34 27.42
C GLU A 577 9.85 29.77 28.08
N LEU A 578 10.77 28.83 28.35
CA LEU A 578 12.07 29.12 28.95
C LEU A 578 12.93 30.06 28.09
N VAL A 579 12.79 29.98 26.76
CA VAL A 579 13.56 30.79 25.79
C VAL A 579 12.86 32.12 25.47
N GLY A 580 11.73 32.45 26.13
CA GLY A 580 10.99 33.69 25.91
C GLY A 580 10.15 33.70 24.62
N LEU A 581 10.00 32.53 23.99
CA LEU A 581 9.05 32.28 22.90
C LEU A 581 7.69 31.80 23.41
N GLY A 582 7.52 31.67 24.73
CA GLY A 582 6.33 31.17 25.39
C GLY A 582 5.08 32.01 25.18
N ILE A 583 3.95 31.42 25.53
CA ILE A 583 2.59 31.94 25.29
C ILE A 583 1.81 32.14 26.60
N ARG A 584 2.34 31.66 27.74
CA ARG A 584 1.73 31.87 29.08
C ARG A 584 1.50 33.34 29.43
N HIS A 585 2.39 34.23 29.01
CA HIS A 585 2.21 35.68 29.21
C HIS A 585 1.04 36.26 28.40
N LEU A 586 0.59 35.57 27.35
CA LEU A 586 -0.60 35.92 26.55
C LEU A 586 -1.87 35.24 27.08
N GLN A 587 -1.76 34.32 28.03
CA GLN A 587 -2.92 33.68 28.72
C GLN A 587 -3.49 34.57 29.83
N VAL A 588 -2.97 35.80 30.00
CA VAL A 588 -3.50 36.79 30.94
C VAL A 588 -4.44 37.74 30.19
N ILE A 589 -5.74 37.46 30.27
CA ILE A 589 -6.89 38.34 30.58
C ILE A 589 -8.17 37.53 30.47
#